data_AF-A0A7S2Y193-F1
#
_entry.id   AF-A0A7S2Y193-F1
#
_cell.length_a   1.000
_cell.length_b   1.000
_cell.length_c   1.000
_cell.angle_alpha   90.00
_cell.angle_beta   90.00
_cell.angle_gamma   90.00
#
_symmetry.space_group_name_H-M   'P 1'
#
loop_
_entity.id
_entity.type
_entity.pdbx_description
1 polymer ?
#
loop_
_entity_poly.entity_id
_entity_poly.type
_entity_poly.pdbx_seq_one_letter_code
_entity_poly.pdbx_strand_id
1 'polypeptide(L)'
;IVEGLEPAGDSPWRKSLSDSLSFGCIPVLFSNLTDQVAPWHWGLWKQQARVLVDRTAFVEGAIDLHTLLRSIPPPLLTLMQQTISRFARQFQYSLSDDPGMDGVHATLQGLTDHMKESKRQGLCSR
;
A
#
# COMPACT_ATOMS: atom_id res chain seq x y z
N ILE A 1 -5.37 5.95 -4.00
CA ILE A 1 -5.22 4.90 -5.02
C ILE A 1 -3.88 5.16 -5.69
N VAL A 2 -2.96 4.18 -5.69
CA VAL A 2 -1.63 4.33 -6.31
C VAL A 2 -1.54 3.37 -7.48
N GLU A 3 -1.08 3.86 -8.63
CA GLU A 3 -0.92 3.09 -9.87
C GLU A 3 0.48 2.46 -9.93
N GLY A 4 0.56 1.13 -10.01
CA GLY A 4 1.81 0.38 -10.13
C GLY A 4 2.02 -0.16 -11.55
N LEU A 5 2.38 0.70 -12.51
CA LEU A 5 2.86 0.27 -13.82
C LEU A 5 4.40 0.29 -13.82
N GLU A 6 5.05 -0.77 -13.36
CA GLU A 6 6.51 -0.92 -13.48
C GLU A 6 6.83 -1.82 -14.69
N PRO A 7 7.99 -1.65 -15.36
CA PRO A 7 8.29 -2.25 -16.66
C PRO A 7 8.20 -3.78 -16.70
N ALA A 8 8.03 -4.33 -17.92
CA ALA A 8 8.00 -5.76 -18.15
C ALA A 8 9.39 -6.37 -17.84
N GLY A 9 9.42 -7.41 -17.00
CA GLY A 9 10.65 -8.06 -16.54
C GLY A 9 10.91 -7.94 -15.03
N ASP A 10 10.18 -7.08 -14.33
CA ASP A 10 10.28 -6.98 -12.86
C ASP A 10 9.62 -8.19 -12.16
N SER A 11 10.15 -8.55 -11.00
CA SER A 11 9.68 -9.70 -10.22
C SER A 11 8.18 -9.53 -9.84
N PRO A 12 7.41 -10.61 -9.66
CA PRO A 12 6.04 -10.51 -9.17
C PRO A 12 5.94 -9.79 -7.82
N TRP A 13 7.02 -9.84 -7.03
CA TRP A 13 7.22 -9.20 -5.73
C TRP A 13 7.52 -7.71 -5.86
N ARG A 14 6.58 -6.99 -6.47
CA ARG A 14 6.72 -5.56 -6.74
C ARG A 14 6.70 -4.76 -5.46
N LYS A 15 7.70 -3.89 -5.28
CA LYS A 15 7.79 -3.01 -4.11
C LYS A 15 6.54 -2.12 -3.99
N SER A 16 6.00 -1.66 -5.11
CA SER A 16 4.78 -0.83 -5.17
C SER A 16 3.57 -1.43 -4.45
N LEU A 17 3.41 -2.77 -4.44
CA LEU A 17 2.34 -3.42 -3.68
C LEU A 17 2.56 -3.22 -2.17
N SER A 18 3.76 -3.54 -1.69
CA SER A 18 4.10 -3.45 -0.26
C SER A 18 4.07 -2.00 0.22
N ASP A 19 4.56 -1.06 -0.58
CA ASP A 19 4.54 0.37 -0.28
C ASP A 19 3.09 0.89 -0.24
N SER A 20 2.26 0.55 -1.24
CA SER A 20 0.85 0.99 -1.27
C SER A 20 0.12 0.56 0.00
N LEU A 21 0.27 -0.71 0.39
CA LEU A 21 -0.35 -1.24 1.60
C LEU A 21 0.22 -0.57 2.86
N SER A 22 1.54 -0.47 2.95
CA SER A 22 2.26 0.17 4.05
C SER A 22 1.79 1.60 4.31
N PHE A 23 1.49 2.35 3.24
CA PHE A 23 1.00 3.73 3.32
C PHE A 23 -0.53 3.85 3.31
N GLY A 24 -1.27 2.76 3.54
CA GLY A 24 -2.73 2.78 3.65
C GLY A 24 -3.47 2.99 2.32
N CYS A 25 -2.78 2.89 1.19
CA CYS A 25 -3.36 3.06 -0.14
C CYS A 25 -3.96 1.75 -0.65
N ILE A 26 -5.09 1.83 -1.36
CA ILE A 26 -5.67 0.70 -2.09
C ILE A 26 -4.84 0.47 -3.37
N PRO A 27 -4.16 -0.69 -3.51
CA PRO A 27 -3.42 -1.03 -4.71
C PRO A 27 -4.35 -1.35 -5.89
N VAL A 28 -3.97 -0.87 -7.07
CA VAL A 28 -4.55 -1.27 -8.36
C VAL A 28 -3.56 -2.18 -9.05
N LEU A 29 -3.96 -3.43 -9.27
CA LEU A 29 -3.14 -4.46 -9.86
C LEU A 29 -3.56 -4.71 -11.30
N PHE A 30 -2.57 -4.82 -12.19
CA PHE A 30 -2.77 -5.17 -13.60
C PHE A 30 -2.23 -6.57 -13.93
N SER A 31 -1.91 -7.39 -12.92
CA SER A 31 -1.29 -8.69 -13.13
C SER A 31 -1.81 -9.71 -12.13
N ASN A 32 -2.30 -10.84 -12.65
CA ASN A 32 -2.69 -11.98 -11.84
C ASN A 32 -1.50 -12.61 -11.09
N LEU A 33 -0.28 -12.41 -11.56
CA LEU A 33 0.93 -12.88 -10.87
C LEU A 33 1.19 -12.04 -9.63
N THR A 34 1.07 -10.71 -9.73
CA THR A 34 1.19 -9.81 -8.58
C THR A 34 0.06 -10.01 -7.58
N ASP A 35 -1.15 -10.38 -8.03
CA ASP A 35 -2.25 -10.71 -7.10
C ASP A 35 -2.03 -11.99 -6.26
N GLN A 36 -1.10 -12.85 -6.67
CA GLN A 36 -0.84 -14.14 -6.02
C GLN A 36 0.40 -14.14 -5.13
N VAL A 37 1.09 -13.00 -4.99
CA VAL A 37 2.26 -12.91 -4.12
C VAL A 37 1.87 -12.88 -2.64
N ALA A 38 2.83 -13.20 -1.78
CA ALA A 38 2.70 -13.13 -0.33
C ALA A 38 1.42 -13.81 0.24
N PRO A 39 1.11 -15.08 -0.10
CA PRO A 39 -0.16 -15.70 0.29
C PRO A 39 -0.41 -15.69 1.81
N TRP A 40 0.65 -15.73 2.62
CA TRP A 40 0.55 -15.65 4.08
C TRP A 40 0.19 -14.25 4.60
N HIS A 41 0.60 -13.18 3.91
CA HIS A 41 0.35 -11.79 4.33
C HIS A 41 -0.84 -11.16 3.59
N TRP A 42 -1.15 -11.62 2.38
CA TRP A 42 -2.20 -11.07 1.50
C TRP A 42 -3.50 -11.90 1.53
N GLY A 43 -3.38 -13.20 1.82
CA GLY A 43 -4.32 -14.25 1.44
C GLY A 43 -5.81 -13.95 1.64
N LEU A 44 -6.29 -13.92 2.88
CA LEU A 44 -7.73 -13.91 3.17
C LEU A 44 -8.42 -12.57 2.92
N TRP A 45 -7.66 -11.48 2.95
CA TRP A 45 -8.22 -10.12 2.93
C TRP A 45 -7.96 -9.38 1.61
N LYS A 46 -7.12 -9.92 0.71
CA LYS A 46 -6.81 -9.27 -0.58
C LYS A 46 -8.02 -8.86 -1.39
N GLN A 47 -9.04 -9.71 -1.47
CA GLN A 47 -10.24 -9.44 -2.27
C GLN A 47 -10.99 -8.20 -1.78
N GLN A 48 -10.82 -7.87 -0.50
CA GLN A 48 -11.42 -6.72 0.15
C GLN A 48 -10.46 -5.53 0.24
N ALA A 49 -9.29 -5.58 -0.39
CA ALA A 49 -8.26 -4.55 -0.23
C ALA A 49 -7.52 -4.19 -1.52
N ARG A 50 -8.03 -4.61 -2.70
CA ARG A 50 -7.39 -4.32 -3.98
C ARG A 50 -8.38 -4.20 -5.12
N VAL A 51 -7.98 -3.46 -6.14
CA VAL A 51 -8.65 -3.44 -7.45
C VAL A 51 -7.79 -4.24 -8.41
N LEU A 52 -8.36 -5.26 -9.06
CA LEU A 52 -7.68 -6.02 -10.11
C LEU A 52 -8.27 -5.63 -11.45
N VAL A 53 -7.42 -5.14 -12.34
CA VAL A 53 -7.76 -4.69 -13.68
C VAL A 53 -7.17 -5.68 -14.69
N ASP A 54 -7.96 -6.08 -15.67
CA ASP A 54 -7.46 -6.90 -16.75
C ASP A 54 -6.44 -6.12 -17.59
N ARG A 55 -5.21 -6.64 -17.68
CA ARG A 55 -4.12 -5.96 -18.37
C ARG A 55 -4.38 -5.80 -19.86
N THR A 56 -4.91 -6.85 -20.48
CA THR A 56 -5.09 -6.92 -21.92
C THR A 56 -6.15 -5.90 -22.34
N ALA A 57 -7.29 -5.91 -21.66
CA ALA A 57 -8.37 -4.97 -21.88
C ALA A 57 -7.97 -3.51 -21.56
N PHE A 58 -7.08 -3.29 -20.57
CA PHE A 58 -6.53 -1.95 -20.31
C PHE A 58 -5.60 -1.48 -21.43
N VAL A 59 -4.67 -2.32 -21.88
CA VAL A 59 -3.71 -1.97 -22.96
C VAL A 59 -4.41 -1.78 -24.30
N GLU A 60 -5.46 -2.55 -24.58
CA GLU A 60 -6.30 -2.42 -25.77
C GLU A 60 -7.23 -1.19 -25.72
N GLY A 61 -7.26 -0.45 -24.60
CA GLY A 61 -8.10 0.73 -24.42
C GLY A 61 -9.58 0.42 -24.17
N ALA A 62 -9.94 -0.84 -23.92
CA ALA A 62 -11.30 -1.25 -23.59
C ALA A 62 -11.71 -0.84 -22.16
N ILE A 63 -10.75 -0.61 -21.27
CA ILE A 63 -10.97 -0.15 -19.89
C ILE A 63 -10.40 1.26 -19.71
N ASP A 64 -11.27 2.25 -19.47
CA ASP A 64 -10.87 3.53 -18.91
C ASP A 64 -10.72 3.43 -17.39
N LEU A 65 -9.49 3.54 -16.90
CA LEU A 65 -9.16 3.39 -15.49
C LEU A 65 -9.85 4.44 -14.63
N HIS A 66 -9.96 5.67 -15.11
CA HIS A 66 -10.57 6.74 -14.33
C HIS A 66 -12.07 6.51 -14.13
N THR A 67 -12.79 6.09 -15.18
CA THR A 67 -14.20 5.70 -15.09
C THR A 67 -14.39 4.49 -14.18
N LEU A 68 -13.53 3.47 -14.31
CA LEU A 68 -13.57 2.29 -13.45
C LEU A 68 -13.42 2.66 -11.97
N LEU A 69 -12.40 3.43 -11.62
CA LEU A 69 -12.13 3.81 -10.23
C LEU A 69 -13.22 4.72 -9.65
N ARG A 70 -13.83 5.60 -10.45
CA ARG A 70 -14.98 6.42 -10.03
C ARG A 70 -16.26 5.61 -9.83
N SER A 71 -16.40 4.48 -10.52
CA SER A 71 -17.57 3.61 -10.38
C SER A 71 -17.60 2.81 -9.07
N ILE A 72 -16.49 2.80 -8.31
CA ILE A 72 -16.39 2.08 -7.04
C ILE A 72 -17.36 2.70 -6.01
N PRO A 73 -18.33 1.94 -5.47
CA PRO A 73 -19.28 2.46 -4.50
C PRO A 73 -18.59 2.96 -3.22
N PRO A 74 -19.02 4.09 -2.63
CA PRO A 74 -18.46 4.58 -1.38
C PRO A 74 -18.44 3.56 -0.22
N PRO A 75 -19.48 2.72 -0.03
CA PRO A 75 -19.44 1.69 1.01
C PRO A 75 -18.33 0.64 0.79
N LEU A 76 -18.09 0.26 -0.47
CA LEU A 76 -17.02 -0.66 -0.83
C LEU A 76 -15.65 0.00 -0.62
N LEU A 77 -15.52 1.28 -0.97
CA LEU A 77 -14.30 2.04 -0.73
C LEU A 77 -13.94 2.10 0.76
N THR A 78 -14.91 2.41 1.62
CA THR A 78 -14.74 2.42 3.07
C THR A 78 -14.34 1.05 3.59
N LEU A 79 -14.96 -0.03 3.10
CA LEU A 79 -14.59 -1.40 3.46
C LEU A 79 -13.13 -1.69 3.09
N MET A 80 -12.68 -1.28 1.91
CA MET A 80 -11.29 -1.45 1.49
C MET A 80 -10.32 -0.69 2.39
N GLN A 81 -10.63 0.57 2.70
CA GLN A 81 -9.81 1.39 3.60
C GLN A 81 -9.71 0.78 5.01
N GLN A 82 -10.83 0.31 5.57
CA GLN A 82 -10.86 -0.34 6.89
C GLN A 82 -10.08 -1.65 6.89
N THR A 83 -10.19 -2.44 5.82
CA THR A 83 -9.46 -3.69 5.67
C THR A 83 -7.95 -3.44 5.64
N ILE A 84 -7.50 -2.46 4.85
CA ILE A 84 -6.09 -2.06 4.77
C ILE A 84 -5.59 -1.55 6.12
N SER A 85 -6.33 -0.65 6.78
CA SER A 85 -5.98 -0.15 8.11
C SER A 85 -5.78 -1.28 9.13
N ARG A 86 -6.57 -2.35 9.03
CA ARG A 86 -6.51 -3.50 9.93
C ARG A 86 -5.33 -4.44 9.64
N PHE A 87 -5.07 -4.74 8.37
CA PHE A 87 -4.19 -5.86 7.98
C PHE A 87 -2.88 -5.44 7.29
N ALA A 88 -2.75 -4.23 6.77
CA ALA A 88 -1.59 -3.83 5.96
C ALA A 88 -0.25 -3.92 6.70
N ARG A 89 -0.26 -3.87 8.04
CA ARG A 89 0.95 -4.08 8.86
C ARG A 89 1.59 -5.45 8.67
N GLN A 90 0.86 -6.45 8.16
CA GLN A 90 1.43 -7.76 7.79
C GLN A 90 2.47 -7.64 6.67
N PHE A 91 2.52 -6.52 5.95
CA PHE A 91 3.53 -6.22 4.93
C PHE A 91 4.72 -5.41 5.46
N GLN A 92 4.75 -5.11 6.76
CA GLN A 92 5.80 -4.33 7.41
C GLN A 92 6.53 -5.17 8.45
N TYR A 93 7.85 -5.00 8.53
CA TYR A 93 8.66 -5.53 9.61
C TYR A 93 8.97 -4.39 10.59
N SER A 94 8.53 -4.53 11.85
CA SER A 94 8.81 -3.59 12.93
C SER A 94 9.43 -4.30 14.13
N LEU A 95 10.24 -3.59 14.92
CA LEU A 95 10.82 -4.09 16.16
C LEU A 95 9.79 -4.16 17.30
N SER A 96 8.75 -3.32 17.22
CA SER A 96 7.64 -3.23 18.16
C SER A 96 6.31 -3.28 17.40
N ASP A 97 5.30 -3.90 17.99
CA ASP A 97 3.93 -3.84 17.49
C ASP A 97 3.32 -2.47 17.83
N ASP A 98 3.06 -1.65 16.82
CA ASP A 98 2.43 -0.33 17.00
C ASP A 98 0.98 -0.36 16.46
N PRO A 99 -0.03 -0.62 17.32
CA PRO A 99 -1.42 -0.69 16.90
C PRO A 99 -1.94 0.66 16.42
N GLY A 100 -2.32 0.71 15.13
CA GLY A 100 -2.99 1.86 14.53
C GLY A 100 -2.09 2.87 13.81
N MET A 101 -0.79 2.60 13.68
CA MET A 101 0.13 3.46 12.92
C MET A 101 0.35 2.89 11.51
N ASP A 102 0.21 3.73 10.48
CA ASP A 102 0.63 3.40 9.11
C ASP A 102 2.10 3.79 8.87
N GLY A 103 2.63 3.49 7.67
CA GLY A 103 4.01 3.81 7.33
C GLY A 103 4.32 5.31 7.34
N VAL A 104 3.34 6.18 7.08
CA VAL A 104 3.52 7.63 7.17
C VAL A 104 3.68 8.03 8.64
N HIS A 105 2.79 7.53 9.49
CA HIS A 105 2.78 7.84 10.91
C HIS A 105 4.06 7.34 11.59
N ALA A 106 4.49 6.12 11.27
CA ALA A 106 5.77 5.56 11.73
C ALA A 106 6.97 6.44 11.30
N THR A 107 6.98 6.91 10.05
CA THR A 107 8.04 7.80 9.54
C THR A 107 8.06 9.14 10.27
N LEU A 108 6.90 9.78 10.45
CA LEU A 108 6.79 11.06 11.15
C LEU A 108 7.17 10.94 12.63
N GLN A 109 6.78 9.85 13.28
CA GLN A 109 7.15 9.57 14.66
C GLN A 109 8.66 9.40 14.79
N GLY A 110 9.28 8.60 13.91
CA GLY A 110 10.73 8.40 13.88
C GLY A 110 11.51 9.71 13.67
N LEU A 111 11.04 10.59 12.77
CA LEU A 111 11.64 11.92 12.57
C LEU A 111 11.53 12.78 13.84
N THR A 112 10.36 12.77 14.49
CA THR A 112 10.11 13.55 15.71
C THR A 112 11.04 13.10 16.85
N ASP A 113 11.19 11.79 17.03
CA ASP A 113 12.04 11.24 18.08
C ASP A 113 13.53 11.47 17.80
N HIS A 114 13.95 11.38 16.53
CA HIS A 114 15.30 11.75 16.11
C HIS A 114 15.63 13.23 16.38
N MET A 115 14.67 14.14 16.13
CA MET A 115 14.83 15.56 16.43
C MET A 115 14.98 15.82 17.94
N LYS A 116 14.20 15.12 18.78
CA LYS A 116 14.31 15.23 20.24
C LYS A 116 15.67 14.73 20.74
N GLU A 117 16.13 13.60 20.23
CA GLU A 117 17.44 13.04 20.61
C GLU A 117 18.58 13.95 20.15
N SER A 118 18.52 14.48 18.92
CA SER A 118 19.53 15.42 18.41
C SER A 118 19.60 16.72 19.23
N LYS A 119 18.44 17.23 19.68
CA LYS A 119 18.40 18.35 20.65
C LYS A 119 19.01 17.97 21.99
N ARG A 120 18.73 16.77 22.51
CA ARG A 120 19.25 16.27 23.79
C ARG A 120 20.78 16.07 23.77
N GLN A 121 21.32 15.69 22.62
CA GLN A 121 22.76 15.51 22.40
C GLN A 121 23.51 16.83 22.06
N GLY A 122 22.82 17.97 22.08
CA GLY A 122 23.45 19.28 21.86
C GLY A 122 23.91 19.55 20.43
N LEU A 123 23.47 18.75 19.45
CA LEU A 123 23.91 18.83 18.05
C LEU A 123 23.23 19.97 17.25
N CYS A 124 22.22 20.64 17.80
CA CYS A 124 21.74 21.92 17.27
C CYS A 124 22.52 23.08 17.91
N SER A 125 23.72 23.33 17.41
CA SER A 125 24.41 24.61 17.57
C SER A 125 25.13 24.96 16.27
N ARG A 126 24.35 25.50 15.31
CA ARG A 126 24.69 26.62 14.42
C ARG A 126 23.54 26.90 13.45
#